data_AF-A0A9J5ZJ87-F1
#
_entry.id   AF-A0A9J5ZJ87-F1
#
_cell.length_a   1.000
_cell.length_b   1.000
_cell.length_c   1.000
_cell.angle_alpha   90.00
_cell.angle_beta   90.00
_cell.angle_gamma   90.00
#
_symmetry.space_group_name_H-M   'P 1'
#
loop_
_entity.id
_entity.type
_entity.pdbx_description
1 polymer ?
#
loop_
_entity_poly.entity_id
_entity_poly.type
_entity_poly.pdbx_seq_one_letter_code
_entity_poly.pdbx_strand_id
1 'polypeptide(L)'
;MFFCILGITWVIPSSTLALLNNWWSIGNRGGEEDWWKIIPACIWWTVWKERNGRHFEGTSSSIEKIGMNCLSLNLLQKWLWRLNAEDRNLWRTLINITQIWDVESVDNK
;
A
#
# COMPACT_ATOMS: atom_id res chain seq x y z
N MET A 1 -12.91 11.34 -3.84
CA MET A 1 -12.16 11.57 -5.10
C MET A 1 -11.56 10.27 -5.67
N PHE A 2 -10.91 9.41 -4.87
CA PHE A 2 -10.33 8.13 -5.34
C PHE A 2 -11.35 7.13 -5.93
N PHE A 3 -12.52 6.98 -5.30
CA PHE A 3 -13.56 6.02 -5.74
C PHE A 3 -14.21 6.37 -7.08
N CYS A 4 -14.31 7.66 -7.42
CA CYS A 4 -14.86 8.10 -8.70
C CYS A 4 -13.94 7.75 -9.89
N ILE A 5 -12.62 7.77 -9.68
CA ILE A 5 -11.63 7.42 -10.72
C ILE A 5 -11.71 5.92 -11.05
N LEU A 6 -12.12 5.10 -10.08
CA LEU A 6 -12.29 3.66 -10.25
C LEU A 6 -13.71 3.24 -10.69
N GLY A 7 -14.61 4.20 -10.90
CA GLY A 7 -16.02 3.92 -11.22
C GLY A 7 -16.79 3.24 -10.08
N ILE A 8 -16.31 3.36 -8.84
CA ILE A 8 -16.90 2.71 -7.67
C ILE A 8 -17.76 3.72 -6.93
N THR A 9 -19.07 3.47 -6.85
CA THR A 9 -19.98 4.20 -5.94
C THR A 9 -19.65 3.82 -4.51
N TRP A 10 -19.02 4.74 -3.77
CA TRP A 10 -18.71 4.54 -2.35
C TRP A 10 -19.97 4.68 -1.50
N VAL A 11 -20.41 3.57 -0.89
CA VAL A 11 -21.47 3.52 0.10
C VAL A 11 -20.83 3.25 1.46
N ILE A 12 -21.24 3.99 2.50
CA ILE A 12 -20.76 3.73 3.87
C ILE A 12 -21.20 2.30 4.26
N PRO A 13 -20.27 1.37 4.48
CA PRO A 13 -20.63 0.00 4.80
C PRO A 13 -21.14 -0.08 6.23
N SER A 14 -22.05 -1.03 6.46
CA SER A 14 -22.68 -1.29 7.76
C SER A 14 -21.69 -1.74 8.84
N SER A 15 -20.51 -2.23 8.46
CA SER A 15 -19.42 -2.57 9.38
C SER A 15 -18.05 -2.47 8.71
N THR A 16 -17.00 -2.30 9.52
CA THR A 16 -15.61 -2.32 9.06
C THR A 16 -15.25 -3.65 8.39
N LEU A 17 -15.85 -4.76 8.83
CA LEU A 17 -15.69 -6.09 8.24
C LEU A 17 -16.32 -6.17 6.84
N ALA A 18 -17.52 -5.61 6.66
CA ALA A 18 -18.16 -5.52 5.34
C ALA A 18 -17.33 -4.66 4.37
N LEU A 19 -16.70 -3.59 4.85
CA LEU A 19 -15.75 -2.79 4.06
C LEU A 19 -14.55 -3.62 3.61
N LEU A 20 -13.90 -4.32 4.54
CA LEU A 20 -12.72 -5.15 4.28
C LEU A 20 -13.01 -6.30 3.30
N ASN A 21 -14.15 -6.99 3.46
CA ASN A 21 -14.54 -8.09 2.56
C ASN A 21 -14.77 -7.59 1.12
N ASN A 22 -15.47 -6.46 0.96
CA ASN A 22 -15.65 -5.84 -0.36
C ASN A 22 -14.32 -5.33 -0.94
N TRP A 23 -13.44 -4.79 -0.10
CA TRP A 23 -12.11 -4.34 -0.52
C TRP A 23 -11.26 -5.47 -1.07
N TRP A 24 -11.25 -6.62 -0.39
CA TRP A 24 -10.54 -7.81 -0.83
C TRP A 24 -11.07 -8.34 -2.17
N SER A 25 -12.40 -8.32 -2.35
CA SER A 25 -13.03 -8.72 -3.61
C SER A 25 -12.66 -7.80 -4.79
N ILE A 26 -12.49 -6.50 -4.55
CA ILE A 26 -12.10 -5.51 -5.58
C ILE A 26 -10.61 -5.60 -5.91
N GLY A 27 -9.76 -5.83 -4.91
CA GLY A 27 -8.31 -5.85 -5.07
C GLY A 27 -7.74 -7.12 -5.71
N ASN A 28 -8.50 -8.21 -5.75
CA ASN A 28 -8.07 -9.48 -6.35
C ASN A 28 -8.11 -9.51 -7.89
N ARG A 29 -8.09 -8.34 -8.56
CA ARG A 29 -8.18 -8.18 -10.03
C ARG A 29 -6.85 -8.47 -10.78
N GLY A 30 -5.96 -9.26 -10.20
CA GLY A 30 -4.86 -9.91 -10.94
C GLY A 30 -3.56 -9.12 -11.14
N GLY A 31 -3.28 -8.09 -10.33
CA GLY A 31 -1.95 -7.45 -10.32
C GLY A 31 -0.99 -8.10 -9.33
N GLU A 32 0.26 -8.34 -9.72
CA GLU A 32 1.34 -8.84 -8.83
C GLU A 32 1.69 -7.88 -7.68
N GLU A 33 1.25 -6.62 -7.76
CA GLU A 33 1.57 -5.61 -6.74
C GLU A 33 0.57 -5.64 -5.58
N ASP A 34 1.00 -6.09 -4.41
CA ASP A 34 0.17 -6.22 -3.20
C ASP A 34 -0.08 -4.91 -2.43
N TRP A 35 0.42 -3.77 -2.89
CA TRP A 35 0.37 -2.49 -2.14
C TRP A 35 -1.05 -1.99 -1.88
N TRP A 36 -2.02 -2.36 -2.72
CA TRP A 36 -3.43 -1.98 -2.54
C TRP A 36 -4.05 -2.57 -1.25
N LYS A 37 -3.46 -3.62 -0.68
CA LYS A 37 -3.87 -4.22 0.60
C LYS A 37 -3.66 -3.27 1.79
N ILE A 38 -2.78 -2.28 1.66
CA ILE A 38 -2.47 -1.30 2.71
C ILE A 38 -3.51 -0.16 2.78
N ILE A 39 -4.26 0.08 1.70
CA ILE A 39 -5.19 1.23 1.63
C ILE A 39 -6.26 1.22 2.75
N PRO A 40 -6.92 0.10 3.10
CA PRO A 40 -7.86 0.06 4.21
C PRO A 40 -7.21 0.39 5.56
N ALA A 41 -5.97 -0.06 5.76
CA ALA A 41 -5.21 0.25 6.97
C ALA A 41 -4.88 1.74 7.07
N CYS A 42 -4.51 2.39 5.95
CA CYS A 42 -4.28 3.84 5.92
C CYS A 42 -5.55 4.65 6.24
N ILE A 43 -6.69 4.24 5.69
CA ILE A 43 -7.99 4.88 5.97
C ILE A 43 -8.33 4.71 7.45
N TRP A 44 -8.26 3.48 7.97
CA TRP A 44 -8.56 3.18 9.37
C TRP A 44 -7.65 3.96 10.32
N TRP A 45 -6.34 3.98 10.07
CA TRP A 45 -5.36 4.68 10.88
C TRP A 45 -5.61 6.19 10.91
N THR A 46 -5.91 6.79 9.76
CA THR A 46 -6.18 8.23 9.67
C THR A 46 -7.45 8.62 10.43
N VAL A 47 -8.51 7.82 10.28
CA VAL A 47 -9.78 8.01 11.01
C VAL A 47 -9.57 7.83 12.52
N TRP A 48 -8.82 6.81 12.93
CA TRP A 48 -8.50 6.57 14.33
C TRP A 48 -7.72 7.75 14.94
N LYS A 49 -6.67 8.24 14.25
CA LYS A 49 -5.90 9.41 14.70
C LYS A 49 -6.76 10.65 14.86
N GLU A 50 -7.65 10.93 13.91
CA GLU A 50 -8.56 12.07 13.99
C GLU A 50 -9.56 11.95 15.14
N ARG A 51 -10.14 10.75 15.35
CA ARG A 51 -11.07 10.53 16.48
C ARG A 51 -10.38 10.71 17.83
N ASN A 52 -9.15 10.23 17.95
CA ASN A 52 -8.38 10.37 19.18
C ASN A 52 -7.88 11.81 19.38
N GLY A 53 -7.41 12.49 18.33
CA GLY A 53 -7.02 13.90 18.42
C GLY A 53 -8.18 14.79 18.88
N ARG A 54 -9.39 14.54 18.36
CA ARG A 54 -10.60 15.25 18.81
C ARG A 54 -10.94 14.99 20.27
N HIS A 55 -10.77 13.75 20.74
CA HIS A 55 -11.15 13.36 22.09
C HIS A 55 -10.11 13.76 23.15
N PHE A 56 -8.82 13.60 22.86
CA PHE A 56 -7.74 13.81 23.82
C PHE A 56 -7.05 15.16 23.68
N GLU A 57 -6.97 15.72 22.48
CA GLU A 57 -6.23 16.96 22.20
C GLU A 57 -7.17 18.14 21.90
N GLY A 58 -8.48 17.90 21.76
CA GLY A 58 -9.47 18.91 21.40
C GLY A 58 -9.27 19.50 20.00
N THR A 59 -8.45 18.86 19.17
CA THR A 59 -8.12 19.34 17.82
C THR A 59 -9.16 18.84 16.82
N SER A 60 -9.57 19.69 15.87
CA SER A 60 -10.45 19.28 14.77
C SER A 60 -9.86 19.67 13.43
N SER A 61 -9.63 18.68 12.56
CA SER A 61 -9.20 18.89 11.18
C SER A 61 -10.40 19.00 10.25
N SER A 62 -10.28 19.84 9.22
CA SER A 62 -11.23 19.86 8.10
C SER A 62 -11.20 18.52 7.34
N ILE A 63 -12.33 18.16 6.72
CA ILE A 63 -12.45 16.92 5.93
C ILE A 63 -11.39 16.85 4.82
N GLU A 64 -11.05 18.00 4.22
CA GLU A 64 -10.00 18.12 3.20
C GLU A 64 -8.62 17.74 3.74
N LYS A 65 -8.26 18.23 4.93
CA LYS A 65 -6.99 17.92 5.58
C LYS A 65 -6.89 16.43 5.95
N ILE A 66 -8.00 15.84 6.41
CA ILE A 66 -8.09 14.41 6.71
C ILE A 66 -7.89 13.59 5.44
N GLY A 67 -8.55 13.97 4.35
CA GLY A 67 -8.38 13.34 3.04
C GLY A 67 -6.95 13.42 2.54
N MET A 68 -6.32 14.60 2.67
CA MET A 68 -4.92 14.82 2.29
C MET A 68 -3.97 13.93 3.09
N ASN A 69 -4.14 13.85 4.42
CA ASN A 69 -3.33 12.99 5.28
C ASN A 69 -3.43 11.51 4.88
N CYS A 70 -4.64 11.04 4.58
CA CYS A 70 -4.86 9.67 4.12
C CYS A 70 -4.18 9.41 2.77
N LEU A 71 -4.26 10.34 1.82
CA LEU A 71 -3.60 10.20 0.51
C LEU A 71 -2.08 10.20 0.65
N SER A 72 -1.51 11.11 1.45
CA SER A 72 -0.07 11.17 1.72
C SER A 72 0.46 9.87 2.32
N LEU A 73 -0.26 9.28 3.28
CA LEU A 73 0.11 7.98 3.86
C LEU A 73 0.08 6.86 2.82
N ASN A 74 -0.93 6.81 1.95
CA ASN A 74 -1.01 5.80 0.89
C ASN A 74 0.14 5.94 -0.12
N LEU A 75 0.50 7.16 -0.51
CA LEU A 75 1.61 7.42 -1.42
C LEU A 75 2.95 7.02 -0.79
N LEU A 76 3.18 7.37 0.49
CA LEU A 76 4.36 6.95 1.23
C LEU A 76 4.49 5.43 1.31
N GLN A 77 3.39 4.73 1.61
CA GLN A 77 3.39 3.26 1.68
C GLN A 77 3.68 2.62 0.32
N LYS A 78 3.10 3.16 -0.76
CA LYS A 78 3.40 2.71 -2.12
C LYS A 78 4.87 2.95 -2.48
N TRP A 79 5.43 4.11 -2.13
CA TRP A 79 6.84 4.44 -2.33
C TRP A 79 7.76 3.48 -1.57
N LEU A 80 7.50 3.24 -0.29
CA LEU A 80 8.25 2.28 0.53
C LEU A 80 8.19 0.86 -0.06
N TRP A 81 7.03 0.44 -0.57
CA TRP A 81 6.89 -0.84 -1.25
C TRP A 81 7.75 -0.91 -2.52
N ARG A 82 7.76 0.14 -3.35
CA ARG A 82 8.62 0.19 -4.55
C ARG A 82 10.11 0.13 -4.21
N LEU A 83 10.56 0.92 -3.23
CA LEU A 83 11.95 0.91 -2.78
C LEU A 83 12.38 -0.48 -2.29
N ASN A 84 11.52 -1.16 -1.53
CA ASN A 84 11.80 -2.50 -1.02
C ASN A 84 11.70 -3.60 -2.11
N ALA A 85 10.88 -3.38 -3.14
CA ALA A 85 10.72 -4.32 -4.26
C ALA A 85 11.88 -4.24 -5.26
N GLU A 86 12.43 -3.04 -5.52
CA GLU A 86 13.58 -2.85 -6.42
C GLU A 86 14.84 -3.54 -5.89
N ASP A 87 15.06 -3.52 -4.58
CA ASP A 87 16.22 -4.17 -3.94
C ASP A 87 16.24 -5.67 -4.23
N ARG A 88 15.09 -6.37 -4.14
CA ARG A 88 15.03 -7.83 -4.38
C ARG A 88 15.40 -8.25 -5.80
N ASN A 89 15.17 -7.40 -6.79
CA ASN A 89 15.54 -7.69 -8.17
C ASN A 89 17.04 -7.48 -8.42
N LEU A 90 17.65 -6.51 -7.73
CA LEU A 90 19.11 -6.32 -7.73
C LEU A 90 19.82 -7.48 -7.03
N TRP A 91 19.37 -7.89 -5.84
CA TRP A 91 19.94 -9.05 -5.15
C TRP A 91 19.86 -10.35 -5.96
N ARG A 92 18.74 -10.58 -6.65
CA ARG A 92 18.62 -11.73 -7.59
C ARG A 92 19.55 -11.61 -8.79
N THR A 93 19.71 -10.40 -9.33
CA THR A 93 20.63 -10.15 -10.44
C THR A 93 22.08 -10.37 -10.01
N LEU A 94 22.45 -9.91 -8.82
CA LEU A 94 23.78 -10.14 -8.23
C LEU A 94 24.05 -11.62 -7.97
N ILE A 95 23.08 -12.36 -7.40
CA ILE A 95 23.20 -13.81 -7.20
C ILE A 95 23.37 -14.54 -8.54
N ASN A 96 22.55 -14.20 -9.55
CA ASN A 96 22.67 -14.80 -10.88
C ASN A 96 24.02 -14.50 -11.53
N ILE A 97 24.51 -13.26 -11.43
CA ILE A 97 25.83 -12.89 -11.94
C ILE A 97 26.90 -13.73 -11.24
N THR A 98 26.90 -13.81 -9.91
CA THR A 98 27.89 -14.61 -9.17
C THR A 98 27.86 -16.09 -9.53
N GLN A 99 26.68 -16.67 -9.77
CA GLN A 99 26.57 -18.07 -10.21
C GLN A 99 27.08 -18.29 -11.64
N ILE A 100 26.92 -17.32 -12.54
CA ILE A 100 27.44 -17.39 -13.92
C ILE A 100 28.97 -17.36 -13.93
N TRP A 101 29.60 -16.49 -13.14
CA TRP A 101 31.06 -16.43 -13.02
C TRP A 101 31.66 -17.73 -12.46
N ASP A 102 30.97 -18.40 -11.53
CA ASP A 102 31.42 -19.70 -11.01
C ASP A 102 31.36 -20.80 -12.09
N VAL A 103 30.33 -20.81 -12.95
CA VAL A 103 30.21 -21.78 -14.06
C VAL A 103 31.27 -21.54 -15.14
N GLU A 104 31.47 -20.30 -15.57
CA GLU A 104 32.49 -19.97 -16.59
C GLU A 104 33.92 -20.24 -16.11
N SER A 105 34.18 -20.20 -14.80
CA SER A 105 35.49 -20.49 -14.21
C SER A 105 35.86 -21.99 -14.20
N VAL A 106 34.85 -22.87 -14.25
CA VAL A 106 35.02 -24.32 -14.25
C VAL A 106 35.24 -24.85 -15.66
N ASP A 107 34.61 -24.24 -16.67
CA ASP A 107 34.72 -24.65 -18.07
C ASP A 107 36.00 -24.14 -18.77
N ASN A 108 36.72 -23.17 -18.18
CA ASN A 108 37.95 -22.59 -18.72
C ASN A 108 39.25 -23.19 -18.13
N LYS A 109 39.19 -24.43 -17.60
CA LYS A 109 40.35 -25.23 -17.19
C LYS A 109 40.46 -26.50 -18.01
#